data_AF-A0A095T8L0-F1
#
_entry.id   AF-A0A095T8L0-F1
#
_cell.length_a   1.000
_cell.length_b   1.000
_cell.length_c   1.000
_cell.angle_alpha   90.00
_cell.angle_beta   90.00
_cell.angle_gamma   90.00
#
_symmetry.space_group_name_H-M   'P 1'
#
loop_
_entity.id
_entity.type
_entity.pdbx_description
1 polymer ?
#
loop_
_entity_poly.entity_id
_entity_poly.type
_entity_poly.pdbx_seq_one_letter_code
_entity_poly.pdbx_strand_id
1 'polypeptide(L)'
;MVDVDAVEKRVYELVQPWNGRSWLTFKMPHLNRDTSLNHTMNMDEEEAQDLLDEIFTEFKLRHTDLNFSIYFPVKNRKDAKPLTINMLIESAIAGRWLFD
;
A
#
# COMPACT_ATOMS: atom_id res chain seq x y z
N MET A 1 -1.55 -21.07 12.46
CA MET A 1 -2.59 -20.29 11.76
C MET A 1 -2.09 -18.85 11.72
N VAL A 2 -2.13 -18.20 10.56
CA VAL A 2 -1.83 -16.76 10.48
C VAL A 2 -2.98 -16.02 11.18
N ASP A 3 -2.64 -15.15 12.11
CA ASP A 3 -3.61 -14.27 12.76
C ASP A 3 -3.92 -13.11 11.80
N VAL A 4 -5.06 -13.20 11.12
CA VAL A 4 -5.48 -12.25 10.08
C VAL A 4 -5.67 -10.85 10.65
N ASP A 5 -6.25 -10.74 11.84
CA ASP A 5 -6.50 -9.45 12.48
C ASP A 5 -5.18 -8.78 12.89
N ALA A 6 -4.21 -9.57 13.35
CA ALA A 6 -2.87 -9.07 13.66
C ALA A 6 -2.14 -8.56 12.41
N VAL A 7 -2.22 -9.28 11.29
CA VAL A 7 -1.62 -8.84 10.01
C VAL A 7 -2.28 -7.56 9.51
N GLU A 8 -3.61 -7.51 9.47
CA GLU A 8 -4.34 -6.32 9.04
C GLU A 8 -3.99 -5.11 9.90
N LYS A 9 -4.03 -5.26 11.23
CA LYS A 9 -3.63 -4.20 12.15
C LYS A 9 -2.21 -3.71 11.88
N ARG A 10 -1.27 -4.63 11.67
CA ARG A 10 0.14 -4.27 11.43
C ARG A 10 0.33 -3.53 10.10
N VAL A 11 -0.40 -3.90 9.04
CA VAL A 11 -0.39 -3.14 7.78
C VAL A 11 -0.89 -1.72 8.01
N TYR A 12 -2.01 -1.53 8.73
CA TYR A 12 -2.49 -0.18 9.03
C TYR A 12 -1.49 0.64 9.86
N GLU A 13 -0.82 0.03 10.84
CA GLU A 13 0.23 0.70 11.64
C GLU A 13 1.40 1.20 10.77
N LEU A 14 1.80 0.44 9.74
CA LEU A 14 2.86 0.83 8.80
C LEU A 14 2.40 1.90 7.82
N VAL A 15 1.15 1.86 7.36
CA VAL A 15 0.61 2.83 6.39
C VAL A 15 0.23 4.17 7.06
N GLN A 16 -0.21 4.15 8.31
CA GLN A 16 -0.74 5.32 9.01
C GLN A 16 0.21 6.53 9.06
N PRO A 17 1.52 6.40 9.31
CA PRO A 17 2.46 7.52 9.28
C PRO A 17 2.49 8.27 7.94
N TRP A 18 2.20 7.56 6.85
CA TRP A 18 2.18 8.08 5.50
C TRP A 18 0.82 8.65 5.07
N ASN A 19 -0.21 8.48 5.89
CA ASN A 19 -1.55 9.01 5.64
C ASN A 19 -1.64 10.48 6.07
N GLY A 20 -0.99 11.34 5.28
CA GLY A 20 -0.82 12.76 5.54
C GLY A 20 -2.10 13.51 5.93
N ARG A 21 -1.93 14.56 6.72
CA ARG A 21 -3.04 15.40 7.19
C ARG A 21 -3.62 16.20 6.03
N SER A 22 -4.93 16.10 5.81
CA SER A 22 -5.61 16.94 4.83
C SER A 22 -5.46 18.41 5.21
N TRP A 23 -4.80 19.20 4.37
CA TRP A 23 -4.60 20.64 4.57
C TRP A 23 -5.91 21.44 4.63
N LEU A 24 -6.98 20.97 3.98
CA LEU A 24 -8.26 21.66 3.86
C LEU A 24 -9.16 21.39 5.07
N THR A 25 -9.16 20.16 5.58
CA THR A 25 -10.03 19.75 6.69
C THR A 25 -9.29 19.66 8.02
N PHE A 26 -7.95 19.72 8.00
CA PHE A 26 -7.06 19.45 9.12
C PHE A 26 -7.32 18.10 9.82
N LYS A 27 -7.99 17.17 9.14
CA LYS A 27 -8.26 15.80 9.62
C LYS A 27 -7.33 14.81 8.90
N MET A 28 -6.99 13.74 9.60
CA MET A 28 -6.42 12.55 8.96
C MET A 28 -7.57 11.81 8.26
N PRO A 29 -7.50 11.56 6.95
CA PRO A 29 -8.47 10.70 6.27
C PRO A 29 -8.54 9.34 6.97
N HIS A 30 -9.74 8.74 7.06
CA HIS A 30 -9.84 7.39 7.60
C HIS A 30 -9.31 6.38 6.58
N LEU A 31 -8.31 5.58 6.98
CA LEU A 31 -7.81 4.47 6.19
C LEU A 31 -8.80 3.30 6.25
N ASN A 32 -9.05 2.70 5.09
CA ASN A 32 -9.79 1.45 4.96
C ASN A 32 -9.16 0.60 3.85
N ARG A 33 -9.68 -0.62 3.65
CA ARG A 33 -9.18 -1.58 2.68
C ARG A 33 -9.17 -1.07 1.22
N ASP A 34 -10.11 -0.20 0.86
CA ASP A 34 -10.21 0.39 -0.48
C ASP A 34 -9.29 1.59 -0.70
N THR A 35 -8.67 2.10 0.38
CA THR A 35 -7.73 3.22 0.30
C THR A 35 -6.52 2.78 -0.51
N SER A 36 -6.20 3.53 -1.57
CA SER A 36 -5.02 3.27 -2.39
C SER A 36 -3.89 4.25 -2.11
N LEU A 37 -2.66 3.76 -2.12
CA LEU A 37 -1.45 4.55 -1.96
C LEU A 37 -1.36 5.66 -3.03
N ASN A 38 -1.58 5.31 -4.29
CA ASN A 38 -1.36 6.20 -5.44
C ASN A 38 -2.57 7.09 -5.82
N HIS A 39 -3.82 6.66 -5.60
CA HIS A 39 -5.01 7.48 -5.94
C HIS A 39 -5.63 8.23 -4.75
N THR A 40 -5.85 7.55 -3.62
CA THR A 40 -6.50 8.13 -2.43
C THR A 40 -5.51 8.92 -1.58
N MET A 41 -4.37 8.32 -1.25
CA MET A 41 -3.31 8.99 -0.47
C MET A 41 -2.43 9.88 -1.35
N ASN A 42 -2.52 9.73 -2.68
CA ASN A 42 -1.80 10.50 -3.68
C ASN A 42 -0.26 10.47 -3.48
N MET A 43 0.26 9.34 -3.01
CA MET A 43 1.71 9.13 -2.93
C MET A 43 2.34 9.28 -4.32
N ASP A 44 3.57 9.78 -4.33
CA ASP A 44 4.43 9.63 -5.49
C ASP A 44 5.11 8.26 -5.52
N GLU A 45 5.96 8.08 -6.53
CA GLU A 45 6.64 6.80 -6.77
C GLU A 45 7.63 6.46 -5.65
N GLU A 46 8.34 7.46 -5.13
CA GLU A 46 9.40 7.29 -4.12
C GLU A 46 8.76 6.99 -2.75
N GLU A 47 7.75 7.76 -2.36
CA GLU A 47 7.00 7.53 -1.11
C GLU A 47 6.38 6.12 -1.07
N ALA A 48 5.83 5.67 -2.21
CA ALA A 48 5.24 4.34 -2.28
C ALA A 48 6.30 3.22 -2.27
N GLN A 49 7.46 3.42 -2.89
CA GLN A 49 8.57 2.45 -2.82
C GLN A 49 9.07 2.28 -1.39
N ASP A 50 9.32 3.38 -0.67
CA ASP A 50 9.78 3.32 0.72
C ASP A 50 8.79 2.58 1.63
N LEU A 51 7.49 2.88 1.54
CA LEU A 51 6.46 2.18 2.30
C LEU A 51 6.36 0.69 1.91
N LEU A 52 6.49 0.37 0.62
CA LEU A 52 6.48 -1.02 0.17
C LEU A 52 7.70 -1.79 0.66
N ASP A 53 8.89 -1.18 0.71
CA ASP A 53 10.10 -1.78 1.28
C ASP A 53 9.90 -2.12 2.76
N GLU A 54 9.29 -1.23 3.55
CA GLU A 54 8.94 -1.50 4.95
C GLU A 54 8.00 -2.71 5.08
N ILE A 55 6.89 -2.71 4.32
CA ILE A 55 5.88 -3.77 4.36
C ILE A 55 6.43 -5.10 3.87
N PHE A 56 7.17 -5.10 2.75
CA PHE A 56 7.71 -6.32 2.15
C PHE A 56 8.79 -6.92 3.05
N THR A 57 9.57 -6.08 3.73
CA THR A 57 10.52 -6.53 4.74
C THR A 57 9.81 -7.16 5.96
N GLU A 58 8.81 -6.48 6.52
CA GLU A 58 8.03 -6.96 7.68
C GLU A 58 7.40 -8.34 7.40
N PHE A 59 6.78 -8.51 6.24
CA PHE A 59 6.05 -9.73 5.87
C PHE A 59 6.84 -10.70 5.00
N LYS A 60 8.13 -10.43 4.77
CA LYS A 60 9.04 -11.26 3.96
C LYS A 60 8.53 -11.52 2.53
N LEU A 61 7.91 -10.52 1.93
CA LEU A 61 7.45 -10.55 0.54
C LEU A 61 8.64 -10.28 -0.40
N ARG A 62 8.53 -10.76 -1.65
CA ARG A 62 9.58 -10.54 -2.65
C ARG A 62 9.19 -9.38 -3.56
N HIS A 63 10.05 -8.37 -3.65
CA HIS A 63 9.88 -7.25 -4.58
C HIS A 63 9.80 -7.70 -6.03
N THR A 64 10.47 -8.80 -6.39
CA THR A 64 10.44 -9.37 -7.74
C THR A 64 9.06 -9.86 -8.17
N ASP A 65 8.16 -10.14 -7.21
CA ASP A 65 6.81 -10.60 -7.51
C ASP A 65 5.86 -9.41 -7.79
N LEU A 66 6.27 -8.18 -7.46
CA LEU A 66 5.50 -6.96 -7.69
C LEU A 66 5.95 -6.29 -9.00
N ASN A 67 5.06 -6.22 -9.98
CA ASN A 67 5.26 -5.33 -11.13
C ASN A 67 4.81 -3.91 -10.79
N PHE A 68 5.74 -3.11 -10.27
CA PHE A 68 5.45 -1.77 -9.78
C PHE A 68 4.95 -0.78 -10.86
N SER A 69 5.36 -0.99 -12.12
CA SER A 69 4.98 -0.13 -13.26
C SER A 69 3.47 -0.09 -13.55
N ILE A 70 2.71 -1.04 -13.01
CA ILE A 70 1.26 -1.13 -13.14
C ILE A 70 0.56 -0.09 -12.24
N TYR A 71 1.18 0.25 -11.11
CA TYR A 71 0.67 1.22 -10.14
C TYR A 71 1.28 2.61 -10.35
N PHE A 72 2.50 2.66 -10.90
CA PHE A 72 3.21 3.89 -11.22
C PHE A 72 3.72 3.86 -12.67
N PRO A 73 2.83 4.03 -13.67
CA PRO A 73 3.22 3.99 -15.07
C PRO A 73 3.97 5.26 -15.49
N VAL A 74 5.14 5.09 -16.13
CA VAL A 74 6.01 6.18 -16.62
C VAL A 74 5.31 7.11 -17.62
N LYS A 75 4.45 6.56 -18.49
CA LYS A 75 3.88 7.32 -19.62
C LYS A 75 2.68 8.19 -19.23
N ASN A 76 1.79 7.68 -18.38
CA ASN A 76 0.53 8.33 -18.07
C ASN A 76 -0.04 7.86 -16.75
N ARG A 77 0.03 8.72 -15.71
CA ARG A 77 -0.49 8.44 -14.36
C ARG A 77 -1.98 8.08 -14.33
N LYS A 78 -2.77 8.47 -15.34
CA LYS A 78 -4.19 8.11 -15.42
C LYS A 78 -4.44 6.63 -15.69
N ASP A 79 -3.44 5.92 -16.21
CA ASP A 79 -3.53 4.49 -16.50
C ASP A 79 -3.12 3.63 -15.30
N ALA A 80 -2.73 4.27 -14.18
CA ALA A 80 -2.34 3.58 -12.95
C ALA A 80 -3.50 2.74 -12.40
N LYS A 81 -3.24 1.46 -12.11
CA LYS A 81 -4.14 0.68 -11.26
C LYS A 81 -4.01 1.17 -9.81
N PRO A 82 -5.08 1.15 -9.00
CA PRO A 82 -4.99 1.48 -7.60
C PRO A 82 -4.17 0.42 -6.84
N LEU A 83 -3.16 0.85 -6.08
CA LEU A 83 -2.43 0.01 -5.14
C LEU A 83 -3.07 0.12 -3.76
N THR A 84 -3.97 -0.82 -3.42
CA THR A 84 -4.85 -0.71 -2.23
C THR A 84 -4.25 -1.34 -0.98
N ILE A 85 -4.69 -0.87 0.19
CA ILE A 85 -4.36 -1.49 1.49
C ILE A 85 -4.83 -2.95 1.52
N ASN A 86 -5.97 -3.28 0.90
CA ASN A 86 -6.42 -4.67 0.81
C ASN A 86 -5.40 -5.58 0.12
N MET A 87 -4.77 -5.10 -0.96
CA MET A 87 -3.75 -5.87 -1.68
C MET A 87 -2.53 -6.16 -0.81
N LEU A 88 -2.13 -5.21 0.03
CA LEU A 88 -1.04 -5.37 0.99
C LEU A 88 -1.40 -6.43 2.05
N ILE A 89 -2.60 -6.35 2.61
CA ILE A 89 -3.11 -7.30 3.61
C ILE A 89 -3.18 -8.72 3.03
N GLU A 90 -3.82 -8.90 1.88
CA GLU A 90 -3.98 -10.23 1.26
C GLU A 90 -2.62 -10.84 0.89
N SER A 91 -1.69 -10.02 0.38
CA SER A 91 -0.33 -10.47 0.06
C SER A 91 0.46 -10.85 1.31
N ALA A 92 0.34 -10.07 2.38
CA ALA A 92 0.97 -10.37 3.67
C ALA A 92 0.45 -11.68 4.29
N ILE A 93 -0.87 -11.91 4.24
CA ILE A 93 -1.48 -13.17 4.70
C ILE A 93 -1.00 -14.36 3.86
N ALA A 94 -0.90 -14.18 2.54
CA ALA A 94 -0.46 -15.23 1.62
C ALA A 94 1.06 -15.46 1.61
N GLY A 95 1.85 -14.54 2.17
CA GLY A 95 3.31 -14.59 2.15
C GLY A 95 3.93 -14.41 0.76
N ARG A 96 3.18 -13.85 -0.19
CA ARG A 96 3.64 -13.49 -1.54
C ARG A 96 2.72 -12.42 -2.14
N TRP A 97 3.22 -11.69 -3.13
CA TRP A 97 2.38 -10.79 -3.90
C TRP A 97 1.34 -11.58 -4.72
N LEU A 98 0.09 -11.10 -4.77
CA LEU A 98 -1.04 -11.82 -5.38
C LEU A 98 -1.61 -11.17 -6.65
N PHE A 99 -1.07 -10.02 -7.09
CA PHE A 99 -1.75 -9.17 -8.08
C PHE A 99 -0.90 -8.85 -9.30
N ASP A 100 -1.52 -8.89 -10.49
CA ASP A 100 -0.95 -8.51 -11.78
C ASP A 100 -1.83 -7.45 -12.49
#